data_AF-A0AAE3E0U8-F1
#
_entry.id   AF-A0AAE3E0U8-F1
#
_cell.length_a   1.000
_cell.length_b   1.000
_cell.length_c   1.000
_cell.angle_alpha   90.00
_cell.angle_beta   90.00
_cell.angle_gamma   90.00
#
_symmetry.space_group_name_H-M   'P 1'
#
loop_
_entity.id
_entity.type
_entity.pdbx_description
1 polymer ?
#
loop_
_entity_poly.entity_id
_entity_poly.type
_entity_poly.pdbx_seq_one_letter_code
_entity_poly.pdbx_strand_id
1 'polypeptide(L)' 'MKDIHIDMWYGDDVSMADGIDVSFNDLDCKYRGNIYKNGRMIGDYVCDDSVTLEKVFKGLFRWND' A
#
# COMPACT_ATOMS: atom_id res chain seq x y z
N MET A 1 7.69 7.20 -14.89
CA MET A 1 6.40 6.53 -15.11
C MET A 1 5.68 6.58 -13.77
N LYS A 2 4.35 6.58 -13.72
CA LYS A 2 3.63 6.56 -12.44
C LYS A 2 3.81 5.17 -11.85
N ASP A 3 4.82 5.01 -11.01
CA ASP A 3 5.26 3.71 -10.55
C ASP A 3 4.83 3.52 -9.11
N ILE A 4 4.09 2.45 -8.90
CA ILE A 4 3.96 1.84 -7.58
C ILE A 4 4.97 0.71 -7.51
N HIS A 5 5.78 0.72 -6.47
CA HIS A 5 6.64 -0.39 -6.10
C HIS A 5 5.96 -1.15 -4.97
N ILE A 6 5.76 -2.45 -5.16
CA ILE A 6 5.14 -3.35 -4.19
C ILE A 6 6.17 -4.43 -3.87
N ASP A 7 6.48 -4.62 -2.59
CA ASP A 7 7.32 -5.71 -2.11
C ASP A 7 6.50 -6.63 -1.20
N MET A 8 6.25 -7.85 -1.66
CA MET A 8 5.45 -8.85 -0.94
C MET A 8 6.37 -9.82 -0.20
N TRP A 9 5.96 -10.23 1.00
CA TRP A 9 6.74 -11.08 1.88
C TRP A 9 6.15 -12.49 1.97
N TYR A 10 6.94 -13.46 2.44
CA TYR A 10 6.50 -14.82 2.79
C TYR A 10 5.83 -15.67 1.68
N GLY A 11 5.89 -15.23 0.42
CA GLY A 11 5.17 -15.86 -0.70
C GLY A 11 3.70 -15.45 -0.79
N ASP A 12 3.30 -14.40 -0.08
CA ASP A 12 1.96 -13.81 -0.13
C ASP A 12 1.76 -13.04 -1.45
N ASP A 13 0.49 -12.89 -1.87
CA ASP A 13 0.10 -12.17 -3.08
C ASP A 13 -0.77 -10.97 -2.73
N VAL A 14 -0.59 -9.84 -3.43
CA VAL A 14 -1.32 -8.60 -3.15
C VAL A 14 -2.85 -8.76 -3.22
N SER A 15 -3.35 -9.70 -4.04
CA SER A 15 -4.78 -9.99 -4.16
C SER A 15 -5.41 -10.57 -2.88
N MET A 16 -4.60 -11.08 -1.94
CA MET A 16 -5.09 -11.60 -0.68
C MET A 16 -5.27 -10.52 0.39
N ALA A 17 -4.76 -9.31 0.14
CA ALA A 17 -4.80 -8.21 1.08
C ALA A 17 -6.23 -7.84 1.50
N ASP A 18 -6.41 -7.51 2.77
CA ASP A 18 -7.65 -6.97 3.32
C ASP A 18 -7.46 -5.57 3.94
N GLY A 19 -6.28 -4.99 3.76
CA GLY A 19 -6.08 -3.59 4.07
C GLY A 19 -4.69 -3.08 3.73
N ILE A 20 -4.59 -1.77 3.66
CA ILE A 20 -3.33 -1.02 3.65
C ILE A 20 -3.40 0.11 4.67
N ASP A 21 -2.25 0.46 5.25
CA ASP A 21 -2.06 1.79 5.84
C ASP A 21 -1.43 2.72 4.79
N VAL A 22 -1.53 4.03 5.00
CA VAL A 22 -0.98 5.04 4.08
C VAL A 22 -0.36 6.17 4.88
N SER A 23 0.86 6.53 4.50
CA SER A 23 1.57 7.72 4.95
C SER A 23 2.09 8.49 3.73
N PHE A 24 2.06 9.83 3.81
CA PHE A 24 2.69 10.69 2.81
C PHE A 24 3.94 11.32 3.41
N ASN A 25 5.05 11.22 2.69
CA ASN A 25 6.30 11.89 3.04
C ASN A 25 6.49 13.12 2.15
N ASP A 26 6.59 14.29 2.75
CA ASP A 26 6.71 15.57 2.08
C ASP A 26 8.13 15.88 1.57
N LEU A 27 9.15 15.20 2.09
CA LEU A 27 10.55 15.38 1.67
C LEU A 27 10.81 14.83 0.26
N ASP A 28 10.13 13.74 -0.11
CA ASP A 28 10.24 13.12 -1.43
C ASP A 28 8.93 13.04 -2.20
N CYS A 29 7.85 13.58 -1.64
CA CYS A 29 6.51 13.60 -2.20
C CYS A 29 5.98 12.20 -2.55
N LYS A 30 6.28 11.18 -1.73
CA LYS A 30 5.85 9.80 -1.96
C LYS A 30 4.88 9.30 -0.90
N TYR A 31 3.93 8.50 -1.33
CA TYR A 31 3.09 7.67 -0.48
C TYR A 31 3.81 6.36 -0.13
N ARG A 32 3.66 5.90 1.10
CA ARG A 32 4.22 4.65 1.60
C ARG A 32 3.26 3.99 2.57
N GLY A 33 3.29 2.67 2.65
CA GLY A 33 2.51 1.94 3.64
C GLY A 33 2.73 0.45 3.60
N ASN A 34 2.17 -0.23 4.60
CA ASN A 34 2.17 -1.67 4.72
C ASN A 34 0.86 -2.24 4.15
N ILE A 35 0.96 -3.47 3.65
CA ILE A 35 -0.14 -4.28 3.13
C ILE A 35 -0.45 -5.36 4.16
N TYR A 36 -1.73 -5.57 4.45
CA TYR A 36 -2.19 -6.43 5.53
C TYR A 36 -3.11 -7.55 5.05
N LYS A 37 -3.02 -8.68 5.77
CA LYS A 37 -4.01 -9.74 5.79
C LYS A 37 -4.25 -10.20 7.21
N ASN A 38 -5.50 -10.18 7.67
CA ASN A 38 -5.91 -10.61 9.01
C ASN A 38 -5.09 -9.97 10.13
N GLY A 39 -4.73 -8.69 9.96
CA GLY A 39 -3.91 -7.93 10.92
C GLY A 39 -2.41 -8.21 10.88
N ARG A 40 -1.94 -9.13 10.03
CA ARG A 40 -0.52 -9.38 9.77
C ARG A 40 -0.06 -8.56 8.55
N MET A 41 1.12 -7.96 8.64
CA MET A 41 1.80 -7.36 7.49
C MET A 41 2.32 -8.44 6.55
N ILE A 42 1.97 -8.33 5.27
CA ILE A 42 2.31 -9.27 4.20
C ILE A 42 3.14 -8.63 3.08
N GLY A 43 3.42 -7.33 3.18
CA GLY A 43 4.22 -6.58 2.23
C GLY A 43 4.19 -5.09 2.52
N ASP A 44 4.89 -4.32 1.71
CA ASP A 44 4.85 -2.87 1.72
C ASP A 44 4.80 -2.30 0.30
N TYR A 45 4.60 -0.98 0.21
CA TYR A 45 4.63 -0.29 -1.06
C TYR A 45 5.19 1.14 -0.95
N VAL A 46 5.64 1.66 -2.08
CA VAL A 46 5.95 3.07 -2.31
C VAL A 46 5.28 3.52 -3.60
N CYS A 47 4.59 4.66 -3.59
CA CYS A 47 3.85 5.17 -4.74
C CYS A 47 4.01 6.69 -4.87
N ASP A 48 4.17 7.18 -6.09
CA ASP A 48 4.37 8.61 -6.36
C ASP A 48 3.05 9.34 -6.71
N ASP A 49 1.92 8.63 -6.80
CA ASP A 49 0.65 9.16 -7.31
C ASP A 49 -0.55 8.56 -6.59
N SER A 50 -1.33 9.41 -5.92
CA SER A 50 -2.52 8.99 -5.15
C SER A 50 -3.61 8.36 -6.02
N VAL A 51 -3.75 8.79 -7.28
CA VAL A 51 -4.71 8.20 -8.21
C VAL A 51 -4.32 6.76 -8.58
N THR A 52 -3.03 6.49 -8.73
CA THR A 52 -2.48 5.15 -8.94
C THR A 52 -2.67 4.30 -7.68
N LEU A 53 -2.39 4.86 -6.51
CA LEU A 53 -2.60 4.19 -5.22
C LEU A 53 -4.07 3.75 -5.04
N GLU A 54 -5.02 4.66 -5.26
CA GLU A 54 -6.47 4.40 -5.15
C GLU A 54 -6.94 3.33 -6.14
N LYS A 55 -6.38 3.30 -7.36
CA LYS A 55 -6.73 2.27 -8.36
C LYS A 55 -6.23 0.89 -7.97
N VAL A 56 -5.02 0.80 -7.42
CA VAL A 56 -4.38 -0.48 -7.08
C VAL A 56 -4.99 -1.07 -5.81
N PHE A 57 -5.20 -0.25 -4.78
CA PHE A 57 -5.69 -0.70 -3.47
C PHE A 57 -7.15 -0.28 -3.22
N LYS A 58 -7.95 -0.20 -4.28
CA LYS A 58 -9.33 0.27 -4.21
C LYS A 58 -10.12 -0.48 -3.14
N GLY A 59 -10.61 0.25 -2.14
CA GLY A 59 -11.41 -0.31 -1.04
C GLY A 59 -10.62 -1.02 0.05
N LEU A 60 -9.28 -0.95 0.04
CA LEU A 60 -8.41 -1.53 1.06
C LEU A 60 -7.85 -0.49 2.05
N PHE A 61 -8.17 0.79 1.89
CA PHE A 61 -7.70 1.84 2.81
C PHE A 61 -8.27 1.61 4.21
N ARG A 62 -7.39 1.36 5.18
CA ARG A 62 -7.75 1.36 6.59
C ARG A 62 -7.62 2.78 7.12
N TRP A 63 -8.74 3.35 7.53
CA TRP A 63 -8.75 4.57 8.32
C TRP A 63 -8.63 4.13 9.78
N ASN A 64 -7.53 4.51 10.44
CA ASN A 64 -7.48 4.44 11.89
C ASN A 64 -8.31 5.61 12.41
N ASP A 65 -9.40 5.31 13.11
CA ASP A 65 -10.14 6.30 13.93
C ASP A 65 -9.28 6.77 15.12
#